data_AF-A0A1W6AS01-F1
#
_entry.id   AF-A0A1W6AS01-F1
#
_cell.length_a   1.000
_cell.length_b   1.000
_cell.length_c   1.000
_cell.angle_alpha   90.00
_cell.angle_beta   90.00
_cell.angle_gamma   90.00
#
_symmetry.space_group_name_H-M   'P 1'
#
loop_
_entity.id
_entity.type
_entity.pdbx_description
1 polymer ?
#
loop_
_entity_poly.entity_id
_entity_poly.type
_entity_poly.pdbx_seq_one_letter_code
_entity_poly.pdbx_strand_id
1 'polypeptide(L)'
;MAVIYYGEGTHDAGFVGFRVARTVGVADDYRQEYFSLREYSYATAHRLAYSLDRKWEAEAEEVKRQNKTCKRRRNSGPNIIAEGLRAYISIENRSRMGVKRTYFAPCFLVTKPGYGNGDIAFRISTHGYAEAYEKAVEKYCEIHDLTDEQYVELLDRMPSTEVFTGYLLNALLMRGHRATKAEILSKLGAEKNEEDIANGKGKSGQNRVRCPEYRWAQ
;
A
#
# COMPACT_ATOMS: atom_id res chain seq x y z
N MET A 1 20.74 -7.77 19.24
CA MET A 1 20.73 -8.90 20.19
C MET A 1 19.54 -8.72 21.11
N ALA A 2 18.61 -9.69 21.13
CA ALA A 2 17.39 -9.64 21.93
C ALA A 2 17.46 -10.50 23.20
N VAL A 3 18.46 -11.39 23.33
CA VAL A 3 18.70 -12.19 24.55
C VAL A 3 19.81 -11.55 25.39
N ILE A 4 19.56 -11.37 26.69
CA ILE A 4 20.52 -10.84 27.68
C ILE A 4 20.62 -11.84 28.83
N TYR A 5 21.85 -12.22 29.18
CA TYR A 5 22.12 -13.02 30.38
C TYR A 5 22.41 -12.10 31.58
N TYR A 6 21.75 -12.37 32.70
CA TYR A 6 22.00 -11.73 33.98
C TYR A 6 22.63 -12.76 34.92
N GLY A 7 23.90 -12.53 35.28
CA GLY A 7 24.57 -13.28 36.34
C GLY A 7 24.18 -12.74 37.73
N GLU A 8 24.72 -13.37 38.77
CA GLU A 8 24.58 -12.86 40.14
C GLU A 8 25.06 -11.41 40.24
N GLY A 9 24.27 -10.57 40.91
CA GLY A 9 24.55 -9.14 41.07
C GLY A 9 24.45 -8.28 39.80
N THR A 10 24.04 -8.84 38.65
CA THR A 10 23.99 -8.10 37.37
C THR A 10 22.67 -7.35 37.15
N HIS A 11 21.58 -7.82 37.75
CA HIS A 11 20.26 -7.19 37.66
C HIS A 11 19.90 -6.54 39.00
N ASP A 12 19.44 -5.29 39.00
CA ASP A 12 19.16 -4.50 40.22
C ASP A 12 18.18 -5.20 41.18
N ALA A 13 17.20 -5.92 40.63
CA ALA A 13 16.23 -6.72 41.39
C ALA A 13 16.74 -8.13 41.81
N GLY A 14 18.00 -8.47 41.58
CA GLY A 14 18.59 -9.77 41.93
C GLY A 14 18.19 -10.94 41.02
N PHE A 15 17.69 -10.66 39.82
CA PHE A 15 17.36 -11.70 38.83
C PHE A 15 18.64 -12.34 38.27
N VAL A 16 18.64 -13.68 38.20
CA VAL A 16 19.69 -14.48 37.57
C VAL A 16 19.05 -15.40 36.53
N GLY A 17 19.49 -15.29 35.28
CA GLY A 17 18.92 -16.00 34.15
C GLY A 17 18.94 -15.22 32.85
N PHE A 18 18.11 -15.62 31.90
CA PHE A 18 18.06 -15.01 30.56
C PHE A 18 16.81 -14.16 30.41
N ARG A 19 16.95 -12.95 29.87
CA ARG A 19 15.84 -12.11 29.39
C ARG A 19 15.83 -12.10 27.88
N VAL A 20 14.69 -12.37 27.27
CA VAL A 20 14.46 -12.18 25.84
C VAL A 20 13.58 -10.95 25.68
N ALA A 21 13.96 -10.01 24.83
CA ALA A 21 13.18 -8.80 24.56
C ALA A 21 13.27 -8.41 23.09
N ARG A 22 12.13 -8.29 22.41
CA ARG A 22 12.06 -7.92 20.99
C ARG A 22 10.77 -7.17 20.68
N THR A 23 10.87 -6.18 19.80
CA THR A 23 9.70 -5.52 19.21
C THR A 23 9.27 -6.29 17.96
N VAL A 24 8.01 -6.76 17.92
CA VAL A 24 7.45 -7.50 16.77
C VAL A 24 6.58 -6.54 15.97
N GLY A 25 7.13 -5.96 14.90
CA GLY A 25 6.38 -5.06 14.02
C GLY A 25 6.40 -3.58 14.41
N VAL A 26 5.28 -3.04 14.91
CA VAL A 26 5.17 -1.63 15.31
C VAL A 26 5.80 -1.40 16.68
N ALA A 27 6.22 -0.16 16.96
CA ALA A 27 6.92 0.22 18.19
C ALA A 27 6.18 -0.19 19.49
N ASP A 28 4.86 -0.35 19.43
CA ASP A 28 4.02 -0.66 20.60
C ASP A 28 3.88 -2.17 20.91
N ASP A 29 4.33 -3.09 20.02
CA ASP A 29 4.36 -4.54 20.31
C ASP A 29 5.77 -4.95 20.80
N TYR A 30 6.13 -4.44 21.98
CA TYR A 30 7.35 -4.82 22.69
C TYR A 30 7.07 -6.04 23.57
N ARG A 31 7.70 -7.17 23.25
CA ARG A 31 7.56 -8.42 24.00
C ARG A 31 8.82 -8.68 24.82
N GLN A 32 8.62 -9.17 26.04
CA GLN A 32 9.70 -9.58 26.94
C GLN A 32 9.33 -10.84 27.71
N GLU A 33 10.30 -11.73 27.90
CA GLU A 33 10.16 -12.98 28.65
C GLU A 33 11.43 -13.24 29.47
N TYR A 34 11.29 -13.88 30.63
CA TYR A 34 12.37 -14.16 31.56
C TYR A 34 12.48 -15.67 31.83
N PHE A 35 13.69 -16.22 31.75
CA PHE A 35 14.00 -17.61 32.06
C PHE A 35 14.96 -17.65 33.24
N SER A 36 14.42 -17.86 34.43
CA SER A 36 15.20 -17.84 35.68
C SER A 36 16.02 -19.11 35.87
N LEU A 37 17.26 -18.96 36.37
CA LEU A 37 18.06 -20.11 36.81
C LEU A 37 17.55 -20.77 38.10
N ARG A 38 16.58 -20.16 38.78
CA ARG A 38 15.87 -20.79 39.92
C ARG A 38 14.93 -21.90 39.46
N GLU A 39 14.39 -21.77 38.25
CA GLU A 39 13.37 -22.66 37.70
C GLU A 39 13.97 -23.64 36.67
N TYR A 40 15.00 -23.20 35.95
CA TYR A 40 15.59 -23.97 34.86
C TYR A 40 17.10 -24.12 35.06
N SER A 41 17.66 -25.26 34.66
CA SER A 41 19.12 -25.37 34.53
C SER A 41 19.63 -24.39 33.48
N TYR A 42 20.89 -23.95 33.61
CA TYR A 42 21.51 -23.01 32.67
C TYR A 42 21.33 -23.43 31.21
N ALA A 43 21.61 -24.70 30.89
CA ALA A 43 21.46 -25.23 29.54
C ALA A 43 20.00 -25.17 29.04
N THR A 44 19.03 -25.41 29.93
CA THR A 44 17.60 -25.36 29.59
C THR A 44 17.14 -23.92 29.39
N ALA A 45 17.47 -23.02 30.31
CA ALA A 45 17.13 -21.60 30.22
C ALA A 45 17.73 -20.96 28.96
N HIS A 46 18.99 -21.26 28.67
CA HIS A 46 19.67 -20.83 27.46
C HIS A 46 18.95 -21.34 26.20
N ARG A 47 18.65 -22.65 26.12
CA ARG A 47 17.95 -23.23 24.97
C ARG A 47 16.57 -22.60 24.75
N LEU A 48 15.80 -22.38 25.82
CA LEU A 48 14.47 -21.77 25.73
C LEU A 48 14.54 -20.32 25.28
N ALA A 49 15.43 -19.52 25.88
CA ALA A 49 15.60 -18.12 25.54
C ALA A 49 15.97 -17.91 24.06
N TYR A 50 16.96 -18.64 23.56
CA TYR A 50 17.36 -18.54 22.15
C TYR A 50 16.34 -19.14 21.19
N SER A 51 15.60 -20.19 21.60
CA SER A 51 14.50 -20.70 20.78
C SER A 51 13.35 -19.69 20.65
N LEU A 52 13.05 -18.95 21.73
CA LEU A 52 12.01 -17.92 21.71
C LEU A 52 12.44 -16.71 20.87
N ASP A 53 13.70 -16.28 21.01
CA ASP A 53 14.24 -15.19 20.20
C ASP A 53 14.15 -15.49 18.70
N ARG A 54 14.51 -16.72 18.28
CA ARG A 54 14.38 -17.13 16.87
C ARG A 54 12.94 -17.11 16.36
N LYS A 55 11.97 -17.51 17.20
CA LYS A 55 10.54 -17.46 16.84
C LYS A 55 10.08 -16.02 16.65
N TRP A 56 10.36 -15.16 17.63
CA TRP A 56 10.01 -13.75 17.54
C TRP A 56 10.77 -13.00 16.45
N GLU A 57 11.98 -13.42 16.11
CA GLU A 57 12.72 -12.88 14.97
C GLU A 57 12.05 -13.21 13.64
N ALA A 58 11.62 -14.47 13.45
CA ALA A 58 10.88 -14.87 12.26
C ALA A 58 9.55 -14.11 12.15
N GLU A 59 8.80 -14.00 13.25
CA GLU A 59 7.57 -13.20 13.32
C GLU A 59 7.83 -11.72 13.01
N ALA A 60 8.88 -11.13 13.59
CA ALA A 60 9.21 -9.72 13.37
C ALA A 60 9.61 -9.44 11.92
N GLU A 61 10.37 -10.35 11.28
CA GLU A 61 10.74 -10.18 9.87
C GLU A 61 9.53 -10.36 8.94
N GLU A 62 8.62 -11.28 9.26
CA GLU A 62 7.37 -11.47 8.52
C GLU A 62 6.46 -10.23 8.64
N VAL A 63 6.27 -9.72 9.86
CA VAL A 63 5.49 -8.51 10.09
C VAL A 63 6.15 -7.29 9.45
N LYS A 64 7.48 -7.21 9.42
CA LYS A 64 8.23 -6.15 8.73
C LYS A 64 8.08 -6.25 7.22
N ARG A 65 8.06 -7.46 6.65
CA ARG A 65 7.78 -7.71 5.23
C ARG A 65 6.37 -7.25 4.87
N GLN A 66 5.36 -7.66 5.64
CA GLN A 66 3.97 -7.25 5.43
C GLN A 66 3.76 -5.73 5.59
N ASN A 67 4.35 -5.13 6.63
CA ASN A 67 4.20 -3.70 6.91
C ASN A 67 4.92 -2.80 5.89
N LYS A 68 6.07 -3.22 5.36
CA LYS A 68 6.80 -2.43 4.35
C LYS A 68 5.97 -2.21 3.10
N THR A 69 5.14 -3.19 2.75
CA THR A 69 4.35 -3.15 1.54
C THR A 69 3.05 -2.39 1.77
N CYS A 70 2.23 -2.80 2.73
CA CYS A 70 0.85 -2.31 2.79
C CYS A 70 0.64 -1.04 3.63
N LYS A 71 1.63 -0.57 4.42
CA LYS A 71 1.40 0.61 5.28
C LYS A 71 1.74 1.92 4.59
N ARG A 72 0.76 2.82 4.62
CA ARG A 72 0.97 4.24 4.44
C ARG A 72 1.90 4.78 5.54
N ARG A 73 2.93 5.54 5.18
CA ARG A 73 3.81 6.20 6.18
C ARG A 73 3.00 7.25 6.95
N ARG A 74 3.23 7.38 8.28
CA ARG A 74 2.47 8.30 9.16
C ARG A 74 2.35 9.74 8.63
N ASN A 75 3.36 10.23 7.90
CA ASN A 75 3.41 11.60 7.38
C ASN A 75 3.26 11.68 5.85
N SER A 76 2.74 10.64 5.20
CA SER A 76 2.56 10.69 3.75
C SER A 76 1.33 11.53 3.38
N GLY A 77 1.43 12.25 2.25
CA GLY A 77 0.33 13.01 1.69
C GLY A 77 -0.90 12.14 1.39
N PRO A 78 -2.09 12.75 1.25
CA PRO A 78 -3.35 12.04 1.02
C PRO A 78 -3.39 11.29 -0.33
N ASN A 79 -2.41 11.53 -1.21
CA ASN A 79 -2.27 10.84 -2.47
C ASN A 79 -1.50 9.50 -2.38
N ILE A 80 -0.90 9.17 -1.23
CA ILE A 80 -0.16 7.92 -1.04
C ILE A 80 -1.10 6.87 -0.43
N ILE A 81 -1.36 5.79 -1.16
CA ILE A 81 -2.19 4.67 -0.71
C ILE A 81 -1.34 3.66 0.07
N ALA A 82 -0.20 3.27 -0.51
CA ALA A 82 0.79 2.38 0.07
C ALA A 82 2.21 2.76 -0.41
N GLU A 83 3.24 2.14 0.15
CA GLU A 83 4.62 2.40 -0.30
C GLU A 83 4.80 1.88 -1.72
N GLY A 84 4.93 2.80 -2.69
CA GLY A 84 4.99 2.44 -4.12
C GLY A 84 3.63 2.43 -4.83
N LEU A 85 2.51 2.72 -4.16
CA LEU A 85 1.19 2.88 -4.79
C LEU A 85 0.61 4.25 -4.45
N ARG A 86 0.37 5.09 -5.47
CA ARG A 86 -0.08 6.48 -5.27
C ARG A 86 -0.97 7.03 -6.37
N ALA A 87 -1.89 7.91 -6.00
CA ALA A 87 -2.55 8.81 -6.93
C ALA A 87 -1.58 9.89 -7.43
N TYR A 88 -1.68 10.22 -8.72
CA TYR A 88 -0.77 11.16 -9.37
C TYR A 88 -1.40 11.87 -10.58
N ILE A 89 -0.88 13.04 -10.94
CA ILE A 89 -1.21 13.68 -12.21
C ILE A 89 0.03 13.63 -13.09
N SER A 90 0.01 12.74 -14.08
CA SER A 90 1.09 12.68 -15.07
C SER A 90 1.09 13.94 -15.94
N ILE A 91 2.29 14.37 -16.32
CA ILE A 91 2.53 15.57 -17.12
C ILE A 91 3.16 15.14 -18.42
N GLU A 92 2.50 15.42 -19.53
CA GLU A 92 3.00 15.13 -20.86
C GLU A 92 3.20 16.39 -21.65
N ASN A 93 4.40 16.61 -22.17
CA ASN A 93 4.66 17.69 -23.11
C ASN A 93 4.62 17.11 -24.53
N ARG A 94 3.62 17.51 -25.33
CA ARG A 94 3.52 17.12 -26.74
C ARG A 94 3.60 18.34 -27.65
N SER A 95 4.30 18.22 -28.77
CA SER A 95 4.25 19.21 -29.83
C SER A 95 3.09 18.87 -30.77
N ARG A 96 2.16 19.79 -30.98
CA ARG A 96 1.07 19.65 -31.94
C ARG A 96 1.03 20.88 -32.81
N MET A 97 1.17 20.70 -34.13
CA MET A 97 1.23 21.80 -35.10
C MET A 97 2.29 22.85 -34.75
N GLY A 98 3.48 22.43 -34.34
CA GLY A 98 4.59 23.33 -33.97
C GLY A 98 4.47 23.99 -32.59
N VAL A 99 3.33 23.84 -31.90
CA VAL A 99 3.12 24.42 -30.56
C VAL A 99 3.33 23.33 -29.50
N LYS A 100 4.25 23.59 -28.56
CA LYS A 100 4.40 22.75 -27.35
C LYS A 100 3.19 22.97 -26.44
N ARG A 101 2.47 21.89 -26.15
CA ARG A 101 1.36 21.87 -25.20
C ARG A 101 1.65 20.87 -24.09
N THR A 102 1.33 21.27 -22.87
CA THR A 102 1.40 20.42 -21.68
C THR A 102 0.01 19.83 -21.43
N TYR A 103 -0.05 18.53 -21.22
CA TYR A 103 -1.27 17.79 -20.93
C TYR A 103 -1.13 17.12 -19.56
N PHE A 104 -2.17 17.25 -18.75
CA PHE A 104 -2.24 16.62 -17.44
C PHE A 104 -3.12 15.38 -17.51
N ALA A 105 -2.67 14.22 -17.05
CA ALA A 105 -3.50 13.01 -17.01
C ALA A 105 -3.52 12.39 -15.61
N PRO A 106 -4.66 12.50 -14.89
CA PRO A 106 -4.88 11.77 -13.64
C PRO A 106 -4.67 10.27 -13.82
N CYS A 107 -3.89 9.67 -12.92
CA CYS A 107 -3.56 8.26 -12.93
C CYS A 107 -3.25 7.73 -11.52
N PHE A 108 -3.22 6.40 -11.41
CA PHE A 108 -2.58 5.71 -10.31
C PHE A 108 -1.21 5.19 -10.77
N LEU A 109 -0.19 5.41 -9.94
CA LEU A 109 1.18 4.97 -10.17
C LEU A 109 1.54 3.82 -9.27
N VAL A 110 2.15 2.80 -9.87
CA VAL A 110 2.77 1.65 -9.19
C VAL A 110 4.27 1.69 -9.46
N THR A 111 5.06 1.86 -8.40
CA THR A 111 6.52 1.84 -8.48
C THR A 111 7.03 0.41 -8.54
N LYS A 112 7.83 0.09 -9.55
CA LYS A 112 8.50 -1.20 -9.65
C LYS A 112 9.70 -1.25 -8.68
N PRO A 113 9.90 -2.34 -7.93
CA PRO A 113 11.07 -2.51 -7.09
C PRO A 113 12.34 -2.66 -7.94
N GLY A 114 13.47 -2.15 -7.45
CA GLY A 114 14.78 -2.24 -8.12
C GLY A 114 15.28 -0.92 -8.69
N TYR A 115 16.61 -0.73 -8.67
CA TYR A 115 17.25 0.49 -9.16
C TYR A 115 17.06 0.65 -10.66
N GLY A 116 16.64 1.84 -11.09
CA GLY A 116 16.41 2.16 -12.51
C GLY A 116 15.06 1.69 -13.07
N ASN A 117 14.23 1.03 -12.26
CA ASN A 117 12.89 0.67 -12.68
C ASN A 117 11.94 1.88 -12.55
N GLY A 118 11.23 2.18 -13.65
CA GLY A 118 10.26 3.26 -13.70
C GLY A 118 8.91 2.90 -13.07
N ASP A 119 8.06 3.90 -12.93
CA ASP A 119 6.67 3.72 -12.48
C ASP A 119 5.77 3.21 -13.63
N ILE A 120 4.80 2.36 -13.29
CA ILE A 120 3.70 1.97 -14.18
C ILE A 120 2.53 2.91 -13.91
N ALA A 121 1.94 3.48 -14.96
CA ALA A 121 0.83 4.41 -14.85
C ALA A 121 -0.47 3.81 -15.39
N PHE A 122 -1.50 3.78 -14.54
CA PHE A 122 -2.87 3.38 -14.89
C PHE A 122 -3.72 4.64 -15.03
N ARG A 123 -4.04 5.01 -16.27
CA ARG A 123 -4.70 6.29 -16.58
C ARG A 123 -6.20 6.20 -16.36
N ILE A 124 -6.74 7.16 -15.63
CA ILE A 124 -8.18 7.28 -15.37
C ILE A 124 -8.94 7.59 -16.66
N SER A 125 -8.37 8.37 -17.57
CA SER A 125 -9.00 8.65 -18.87
C SER A 125 -9.14 7.43 -19.78
N THR A 126 -8.41 6.34 -19.51
CA THR A 126 -8.39 5.13 -20.35
C THR A 126 -9.27 4.03 -19.76
N HIS A 127 -9.28 3.88 -18.43
CA HIS A 127 -10.00 2.80 -17.75
C HIS A 127 -11.23 3.29 -16.98
N GLY A 128 -11.37 4.60 -16.73
CA GLY A 128 -12.28 5.10 -15.71
C GLY A 128 -11.64 5.04 -14.32
N TYR A 129 -12.27 5.69 -13.34
CA TYR A 129 -11.67 5.90 -12.02
C TYR A 129 -11.47 4.60 -11.24
N ALA A 130 -12.56 3.83 -11.06
CA ALA A 130 -12.54 2.58 -10.29
C ALA A 130 -11.65 1.51 -10.96
N GLU A 131 -11.84 1.25 -12.26
CA GLU A 131 -11.07 0.23 -12.98
C GLU A 131 -9.57 0.59 -13.05
N ALA A 132 -9.21 1.87 -13.20
CA ALA A 132 -7.80 2.29 -13.12
C ALA A 132 -7.19 2.01 -11.75
N TYR A 133 -7.97 2.16 -10.68
CA TYR A 133 -7.53 1.88 -9.32
C TYR A 133 -7.37 0.38 -9.09
N GLU A 134 -8.38 -0.41 -9.43
CA GLU A 134 -8.36 -1.87 -9.31
C GLU A 134 -7.16 -2.49 -10.03
N LYS A 135 -6.88 -2.07 -11.27
CA LYS A 135 -5.70 -2.52 -12.03
C LYS A 135 -4.38 -2.11 -11.39
N ALA A 136 -4.32 -0.93 -10.78
CA ALA A 136 -3.14 -0.50 -10.06
C ALA A 136 -2.91 -1.33 -8.79
N VAL A 137 -3.98 -1.67 -8.05
CA VAL A 137 -3.93 -2.53 -6.87
C VAL A 137 -3.56 -3.95 -7.25
N GLU A 138 -4.17 -4.53 -8.28
CA GLU A 138 -3.83 -5.85 -8.82
C GLU A 138 -2.34 -5.90 -9.18
N LYS A 139 -1.85 -4.92 -9.95
CA LYS A 139 -0.44 -4.90 -10.34
C LYS A 139 0.50 -4.71 -9.16
N TYR A 140 0.09 -3.95 -8.16
CA TYR A 140 0.84 -3.76 -6.93
C TYR A 140 0.94 -5.07 -6.14
N CYS A 141 -0.16 -5.81 -6.02
CA CYS A 141 -0.19 -7.11 -5.34
C CYS A 141 0.69 -8.15 -6.05
N GLU A 142 0.65 -8.20 -7.40
CA GLU A 142 1.54 -9.06 -8.18
C GLU A 142 3.03 -8.77 -7.95
N ILE A 143 3.40 -7.48 -7.85
CA ILE A 143 4.80 -7.07 -7.72
C ILE A 143 5.37 -7.42 -6.34
N HIS A 144 4.52 -7.49 -5.32
CA HIS A 144 4.92 -7.65 -3.94
C HIS A 144 4.44 -8.95 -3.29
N ASP A 145 3.90 -9.88 -4.09
CA ASP A 145 3.36 -11.17 -3.65
C ASP A 145 2.38 -11.02 -2.47
N LEU A 146 1.41 -10.12 -2.62
CA LEU A 146 0.39 -9.86 -1.59
C LEU A 146 -0.74 -10.88 -1.62
N THR A 147 -1.35 -11.09 -0.46
CA THR A 147 -2.49 -11.99 -0.24
C THR A 147 -3.82 -11.37 -0.71
N ASP A 148 -4.84 -12.20 -0.90
CA ASP A 148 -6.19 -11.76 -1.27
C ASP A 148 -6.80 -10.85 -0.20
N GLU A 149 -6.54 -11.10 1.09
CA GLU A 149 -6.99 -10.23 2.16
C GLU A 149 -6.37 -8.83 2.04
N GLN A 150 -5.07 -8.76 1.73
CA GLN A 150 -4.37 -7.48 1.53
C GLN A 150 -4.83 -6.76 0.26
N TYR A 151 -5.21 -7.49 -0.79
CA TYR A 151 -5.82 -6.93 -1.99
C TYR A 151 -7.13 -6.21 -1.64
N VAL A 152 -8.02 -6.85 -0.87
CA VAL A 152 -9.28 -6.24 -0.41
C VAL A 152 -9.02 -5.01 0.46
N GLU A 153 -8.08 -5.10 1.41
CA GLU A 153 -7.72 -3.93 2.23
C GLU A 153 -7.21 -2.74 1.41
N LEU A 154 -6.50 -2.98 0.31
CA LEU A 154 -6.04 -1.93 -0.58
C LEU A 154 -7.18 -1.34 -1.40
N LEU A 155 -8.14 -2.16 -1.87
CA LEU A 155 -9.32 -1.67 -2.56
C LEU A 155 -10.15 -0.71 -1.69
N ASP A 156 -10.31 -1.03 -0.39
CA ASP A 156 -11.02 -0.17 0.57
C ASP A 156 -10.34 1.19 0.81
N ARG A 157 -9.07 1.32 0.44
CA ARG A 157 -8.29 2.57 0.57
C ARG A 157 -8.33 3.44 -0.69
N MET A 158 -9.26 3.18 -1.60
CA MET A 158 -9.44 4.00 -2.79
C MET A 158 -9.57 5.48 -2.40
N PRO A 159 -8.69 6.37 -2.88
CA PRO A 159 -8.77 7.78 -2.52
C PRO A 159 -10.02 8.43 -3.12
N SER A 160 -10.45 9.54 -2.52
CA SER A 160 -11.47 10.40 -3.13
C SER A 160 -10.91 11.10 -4.38
N THR A 161 -11.79 11.41 -5.34
CA THR A 161 -11.47 12.24 -6.52
C THR A 161 -10.96 13.64 -6.14
N GLU A 162 -11.28 14.11 -4.93
CA GLU A 162 -10.79 15.38 -4.37
C GLU A 162 -9.26 15.43 -4.24
N VAL A 163 -8.59 14.29 -4.09
CA VAL A 163 -7.12 14.24 -4.05
C VAL A 163 -6.51 14.83 -5.32
N PHE A 164 -7.15 14.61 -6.47
CA PHE A 164 -6.68 15.12 -7.77
C PHE A 164 -6.97 16.61 -7.96
N THR A 165 -8.14 17.08 -7.51
CA THR A 165 -8.59 18.46 -7.74
C THR A 165 -8.18 19.44 -6.64
N GLY A 166 -7.81 18.95 -5.46
CA GLY A 166 -7.29 19.73 -4.35
C GLY A 166 -5.79 19.56 -4.21
N TYR A 167 -5.37 18.49 -3.52
CA TYR A 167 -3.98 18.30 -3.11
C TYR A 167 -3.00 18.24 -4.30
N LEU A 168 -3.27 17.38 -5.29
CA LEU A 168 -2.37 17.19 -6.44
C LEU A 168 -2.39 18.39 -7.40
N LEU A 169 -3.56 19.00 -7.62
CA LEU A 169 -3.66 20.23 -8.42
C LEU A 169 -2.86 21.37 -7.78
N ASN A 170 -3.01 21.60 -6.47
CA ASN A 170 -2.24 22.61 -5.76
C ASN A 170 -0.73 22.34 -5.86
N ALA A 171 -0.31 21.09 -5.73
CA ALA A 171 1.09 20.71 -5.91
C ALA A 171 1.62 21.01 -7.33
N LEU A 172 0.79 20.85 -8.37
CA LEU A 172 1.15 21.23 -9.75
C LEU A 172 1.27 22.76 -9.91
N LEU A 173 0.31 23.51 -9.37
CA LEU A 173 0.30 24.97 -9.45
C LEU A 173 1.55 25.56 -8.77
N MET A 174 1.92 25.04 -7.60
CA MET A 174 3.15 25.43 -6.90
C MET A 174 4.43 25.13 -7.68
N ARG A 175 4.39 24.17 -8.62
CA ARG A 175 5.50 23.85 -9.54
C ARG A 175 5.47 24.70 -10.82
N GLY A 176 4.55 25.66 -10.93
CA GLY A 176 4.44 26.59 -12.06
C GLY A 176 3.61 26.07 -13.24
N HIS A 177 2.92 24.94 -13.09
CA HIS A 177 2.01 24.43 -14.12
C HIS A 177 0.70 25.21 -14.15
N ARG A 178 0.10 25.35 -15.34
CA ARG A 178 -1.18 26.06 -15.55
C ARG A 178 -2.34 25.10 -15.77
N ALA A 179 -2.50 24.12 -14.89
CA ALA A 179 -3.63 23.21 -14.89
C ALA A 179 -4.87 23.88 -14.25
N THR A 180 -6.07 23.52 -14.69
CA THR A 180 -7.32 24.02 -14.08
C THR A 180 -8.11 22.89 -13.42
N LYS A 181 -8.93 23.22 -12.42
CA LYS A 181 -9.81 22.24 -11.76
C LYS A 181 -10.77 21.57 -12.75
N ALA A 182 -11.37 22.35 -13.66
CA ALA A 182 -12.25 21.84 -14.70
C ALA A 182 -11.53 20.86 -15.64
N GLU A 183 -10.29 21.16 -16.04
CA GLU A 183 -9.50 20.25 -16.87
C GLU A 183 -9.27 18.91 -16.18
N ILE A 184 -8.95 18.90 -14.88
CA ILE A 184 -8.77 17.67 -14.12
C ILE A 184 -10.09 16.92 -13.95
N LEU A 185 -11.19 17.61 -13.60
CA LEU A 185 -12.52 17.00 -13.42
C LEU A 185 -13.02 16.29 -14.69
N SER A 186 -12.89 16.93 -15.85
CA SER A 186 -13.29 16.33 -17.14
C SER A 186 -12.58 15.00 -17.40
N LYS A 187 -11.33 14.84 -16.93
CA LYS A 187 -10.51 13.63 -17.10
C LYS A 187 -10.75 12.57 -16.04
N LEU A 188 -11.39 12.93 -14.93
CA LEU A 188 -11.84 11.99 -13.90
C LEU A 188 -13.20 11.36 -14.26
N GLY A 189 -13.86 11.81 -15.33
CA GLY A 189 -15.19 11.37 -15.70
C GLY A 189 -16.31 12.07 -14.92
N ALA A 190 -16.03 13.22 -14.28
CA ALA A 190 -16.98 13.93 -13.41
C ALA A 190 -17.98 14.84 -14.15
N GLU A 191 -18.01 14.83 -15.49
CA GLU A 191 -19.01 15.58 -16.27
C GLU A 191 -19.61 14.69 -17.38
N LYS A 192 -20.74 14.06 -17.05
CA LYS A 192 -21.97 13.95 -17.86
C LYS A 192 -23.03 13.21 -17.04
N ASN A 193 -23.70 13.94 -16.14
CA ASN A 193 -24.96 13.52 -15.52
C ASN A 193 -25.96 14.68 -15.59
N GLU A 194 -26.20 15.24 -16.77
CA GLU A 194 -27.33 16.19 -17.00
C GLU A 194 -28.03 16.02 -18.37
N GLU A 195 -27.73 14.99 -19.18
CA GLU A 195 -28.43 14.76 -20.47
C GLU A 195 -29.13 13.38 -20.62
N ASP A 196 -29.14 12.52 -19.60
CA ASP A 196 -29.82 11.20 -19.68
C ASP A 196 -31.30 11.22 -19.26
N ILE A 197 -31.90 12.40 -19.04
CA ILE A 197 -33.36 12.57 -18.88
C ILE A 197 -33.95 13.34 -20.07
N ALA A 198 -33.49 13.09 -21.29
CA ALA A 198 -34.22 13.50 -22.49
C ALA A 198 -33.74 12.76 -23.74
N ASN A 199 -34.00 11.46 -23.85
CA ASN A 199 -34.45 10.86 -25.11
C ASN A 199 -34.74 9.36 -24.93
N GLY A 200 -35.99 9.06 -24.63
CA GLY A 200 -36.54 7.75 -24.98
C GLY A 200 -36.59 7.60 -26.50
N LYS A 201 -35.92 6.57 -27.03
CA LYS A 201 -36.38 5.71 -28.15
C LYS A 201 -35.35 4.63 -28.49
N GLY A 202 -35.70 3.41 -28.06
CA GLY A 202 -35.38 2.07 -28.60
C GLY A 202 -34.09 1.80 -29.39
N LYS A 203 -33.38 0.73 -28.98
CA LYS A 203 -33.47 -0.60 -29.63
C LYS A 203 -32.55 -1.64 -28.95
N SER A 204 -33.19 -2.76 -28.63
CA SER A 204 -32.72 -4.15 -28.57
C SER A 204 -31.22 -4.48 -28.73
N GLY A 205 -30.69 -5.26 -27.79
CA GLY A 205 -29.50 -6.09 -27.99
C GLY A 205 -29.20 -6.97 -26.76
N GLN A 206 -29.68 -8.21 -26.77
CA GLN A 206 -29.28 -9.24 -25.80
C GLN A 206 -27.76 -9.47 -25.86
N ASN A 207 -27.08 -9.56 -24.71
CA ASN A 207 -26.18 -10.70 -24.49
C ASN A 207 -25.88 -10.98 -23.02
N ARG A 208 -25.75 -12.29 -22.77
CA ARG A 208 -25.84 -13.00 -21.50
C ARG A 208 -24.70 -12.69 -20.53
N VAL A 209 -25.07 -12.52 -19.26
CA VAL A 209 -24.21 -12.75 -18.10
C VAL A 209 -23.76 -14.21 -18.10
N ARG A 210 -22.46 -14.46 -18.02
CA ARG A 210 -21.90 -15.79 -17.79
C ARG A 210 -20.94 -15.70 -16.61
N CYS A 211 -21.43 -16.07 -15.42
CA CYS A 211 -20.61 -16.33 -14.24
C CYS A 211 -19.68 -17.53 -14.52
N PRO A 212 -18.41 -17.51 -14.10
CA PRO A 212 -17.59 -18.73 -14.05
C PRO A 212 -17.93 -19.54 -12.79
N GLU A 213 -18.30 -20.81 -12.96
CA GLU A 213 -18.36 -21.81 -11.89
C GLU A 213 -16.93 -22.20 -11.47
N TYR A 214 -16.59 -22.04 -10.19
CA TYR A 214 -15.39 -22.61 -9.59
C TYR A 214 -15.66 -24.08 -9.20
N ARG A 215 -14.92 -25.02 -9.81
CA ARG A 215 -14.84 -26.42 -9.37
C ARG A 215 -13.67 -26.59 -8.40
N TRP A 216 -13.96 -27.03 -7.18
CA TRP A 216 -12.98 -27.57 -6.25
C TRP A 216 -12.71 -29.04 -6.62
N ALA A 217 -11.45 -29.41 -6.79
CA ALA A 217 -11.01 -30.80 -6.87
C ALA A 217 -10.65 -31.30 -5.47
N GLN A 218 -11.13 -32.50 -5.13
CA GLN A 218 -10.77 -33.26 -3.94
C GLN A 218 -9.37 -33.87 -4.06
#